data_AF-A0A7H0IFF9-F1
#
_entry.id   AF-A0A7H0IFF9-F1
#
_cell.length_a   1.000
_cell.length_b   1.000
_cell.length_c   1.000
_cell.angle_alpha   90.00
_cell.angle_beta   90.00
_cell.angle_gamma   90.00
#
_symmetry.space_group_name_H-M   'P 1'
#
loop_
_entity.id
_entity.type
_entity.pdbx_description
1 polymer ?
#
loop_
_entity_poly.entity_id
_entity_poly.type
_entity_poly.pdbx_seq_one_letter_code
_entity_poly.pdbx_strand_id
1 'polypeptide(L)'
;MTSWADEWPAGTADALVEDVRSLGAKVTPRTVTDYVEVGLLSPPLYRKTTQRGSDRRIYPPEQRRLFYELTAAKLRSPIKRVPHRTMIPIILFMWCMDDTVIPDIQARRALRAWAQNAGINSHPHRRDTAKKVIKQFAHPLATTGQRRIAQQWLLEGESSRKPNFDAIAEALSNIASPWRSRGVPEIIRGIGPADAPVTTDQVVAMWEFTLQVTQSLALETVPEHVLRRALQEHRQYWQEYQNIRPKWEAQAGDMADIFELPTNQEQAARQRVNGFITVLGNTLDLARPAFTRAEKRARARLR
;
A
#
# COMPACT_ATOMS: atom_id res chain seq x y z
N MET A 1 15.70 -21.44 -2.44
CA MET A 1 16.06 -20.10 -1.91
C MET A 1 17.22 -20.30 -0.96
N THR A 2 18.36 -19.65 -1.20
CA THR A 2 19.53 -19.72 -0.32
C THR A 2 19.14 -19.29 1.09
N SER A 3 19.53 -20.06 2.11
CA SER A 3 19.35 -19.67 3.52
C SER A 3 19.92 -18.27 3.72
N TRP A 4 19.11 -17.33 4.22
CA TRP A 4 19.57 -15.97 4.49
C TRP A 4 20.53 -15.89 5.69
N ALA A 5 20.66 -16.98 6.46
CA ALA A 5 21.43 -17.07 7.69
C ALA A 5 22.88 -17.55 7.51
N ASP A 6 23.16 -18.40 6.51
CA ASP A 6 24.32 -19.33 6.57
C ASP A 6 25.71 -18.70 6.39
N GLU A 7 25.81 -17.40 6.06
CA GLU A 7 27.10 -16.78 5.69
C GLU A 7 27.47 -15.53 6.52
N TRP A 8 26.55 -15.00 7.33
CA TRP A 8 26.76 -13.72 8.02
C TRP A 8 26.87 -13.90 9.54
N PRO A 9 27.91 -13.39 10.21
CA PRO A 9 27.95 -13.44 11.67
C PRO A 9 27.03 -12.38 12.28
N ALA A 10 26.46 -12.63 13.47
CA ALA A 10 25.78 -11.56 14.22
C ALA A 10 26.75 -10.41 14.56
N GLY A 11 26.25 -9.17 14.72
CA GLY A 11 27.14 -8.01 14.91
C GLY A 11 26.48 -6.75 15.46
N THR A 12 27.27 -5.77 15.88
CA THR A 12 26.79 -4.48 16.38
C THR A 12 26.47 -3.51 15.23
N ALA A 13 25.91 -2.34 15.54
CA ALA A 13 25.72 -1.28 14.53
C ALA A 13 27.02 -0.90 13.81
N ASP A 14 28.15 -0.90 14.51
CA ASP A 14 29.47 -0.64 13.92
C ASP A 14 29.85 -1.72 12.88
N ALA A 15 29.48 -2.97 13.14
CA ALA A 15 29.71 -4.07 12.20
C ALA A 15 28.88 -3.87 10.92
N LEU A 16 27.62 -3.44 11.01
CA LEU A 16 26.81 -3.09 9.84
C LEU A 16 27.44 -1.96 9.02
N VAL A 17 27.99 -0.94 9.69
CA VAL A 17 28.69 0.18 9.04
C VAL A 17 29.96 -0.31 8.34
N GLU A 18 30.70 -1.23 8.95
CA GLU A 18 31.88 -1.85 8.35
C GLU A 18 31.53 -2.65 7.08
N ASP A 19 30.48 -3.46 7.15
CA ASP A 19 30.04 -4.34 6.06
C ASP A 19 29.84 -3.54 4.77
N VAL A 20 29.18 -2.39 4.87
CA VAL A 20 28.88 -1.53 3.71
C VAL A 20 29.97 -0.52 3.39
N ARG A 21 31.01 -0.37 4.23
CA ARG A 21 32.17 0.45 3.89
C ARG A 21 32.89 -0.12 2.68
N SER A 22 32.93 -1.45 2.55
CA SER A 22 33.46 -2.16 1.38
C SER A 22 32.76 -1.77 0.06
N LEU A 23 31.50 -1.32 0.14
CA LEU A 23 30.72 -0.82 -1.01
C LEU A 23 31.01 0.65 -1.35
N GLY A 24 31.90 1.32 -0.61
CA GLY A 24 32.12 2.77 -0.71
C GLY A 24 31.00 3.61 -0.10
N ALA A 25 30.09 2.99 0.67
CA ALA A 25 28.97 3.69 1.30
C ALA A 25 29.46 4.53 2.50
N LYS A 26 29.11 5.82 2.51
CA LYS A 26 29.35 6.70 3.66
C LYS A 26 28.15 6.66 4.61
N VAL A 27 28.09 5.61 5.45
CA VAL A 27 27.03 5.45 6.47
C VAL A 27 27.60 5.64 7.87
N THR A 28 26.74 6.00 8.83
CA THR A 28 27.10 6.12 10.25
C THR A 28 26.19 5.23 11.09
N PRO A 29 26.51 4.96 12.38
CA PRO A 29 25.60 4.26 13.28
C PRO A 29 24.22 4.94 13.39
N ARG A 30 24.14 6.26 13.21
CA ARG A 30 22.86 6.98 13.14
C ARG A 30 22.02 6.54 11.94
N THR A 31 22.64 6.29 10.78
CA THR A 31 21.94 5.75 9.61
C THR A 31 21.30 4.39 9.91
N VAL A 32 21.98 3.53 10.68
CA VAL A 32 21.41 2.25 11.12
C VAL A 32 20.19 2.49 12.02
N THR A 33 20.27 3.41 12.97
CA THR A 33 19.12 3.81 13.81
C THR A 33 17.96 4.34 12.96
N ASP A 34 18.23 5.17 11.95
CA ASP A 34 17.20 5.69 11.04
C ASP A 34 16.49 4.56 10.28
N TYR A 35 17.24 3.53 9.85
CA TYR A 35 16.66 2.36 9.21
C TYR A 35 15.75 1.59 10.17
N VAL A 36 16.16 1.40 11.43
CA VAL A 36 15.32 0.77 12.45
C VAL A 36 14.06 1.60 12.74
N GLU A 37 14.18 2.92 12.82
CA GLU A 37 13.06 3.83 13.09
C GLU A 37 11.94 3.72 12.04
N VAL A 38 12.30 3.57 10.76
CA VAL A 38 11.34 3.43 9.65
C VAL A 38 11.01 1.99 9.27
N GLY A 39 11.50 1.00 10.04
CA GLY A 39 11.24 -0.42 9.81
C GLY A 39 11.98 -1.03 8.62
N LEU A 40 13.05 -0.40 8.12
CA LEU A 40 13.95 -1.01 7.14
C LEU A 40 14.85 -2.09 7.77
N LEU A 41 15.06 -2.01 9.08
CA LEU A 41 15.72 -3.03 9.89
C LEU A 41 14.90 -3.31 11.14
N SER A 42 15.04 -4.52 11.67
CA SER A 42 14.54 -4.90 12.99
C SER A 42 15.36 -4.22 14.10
N PRO A 43 14.77 -3.86 15.25
CA PRO A 43 15.54 -3.39 16.40
C PRO A 43 16.56 -4.45 16.83
N PRO A 44 17.76 -4.02 17.29
CA PRO A 44 18.79 -4.96 17.70
C PRO A 44 18.38 -5.68 18.98
N LEU A 45 18.78 -6.95 19.08
CA LEU A 45 18.51 -7.81 20.22
C LEU A 45 19.41 -7.42 21.40
N TYR A 46 18.84 -7.48 22.59
CA TYR A 46 19.61 -7.30 23.81
C TYR A 46 20.34 -8.61 24.15
N ARG A 47 21.64 -8.52 24.39
CA ARG A 47 22.45 -9.65 24.87
C ARG A 47 22.78 -9.38 26.33
N LYS A 48 22.26 -10.17 27.28
CA LYS A 48 22.76 -10.17 28.66
C LYS A 48 23.98 -11.07 28.73
N THR A 49 25.16 -10.49 28.65
CA THR A 49 26.44 -11.16 28.91
C THR A 49 27.03 -10.82 30.27
N THR A 50 26.67 -9.67 30.88
CA THR A 50 27.24 -9.25 32.17
C THR A 50 26.17 -8.89 33.21
N GLN A 51 26.48 -9.12 34.49
CA GLN A 51 25.58 -8.86 35.63
C GLN A 51 25.44 -7.36 35.96
N ARG A 52 26.40 -6.53 35.49
CA ARG A 52 26.40 -5.07 35.60
C ARG A 52 27.04 -4.47 34.33
N GLY A 53 26.23 -3.88 33.47
CA GLY A 53 26.67 -3.19 32.25
C GLY A 53 25.57 -3.09 31.18
N SER A 54 25.58 -2.02 30.37
CA SER A 54 24.76 -1.96 29.15
C SER A 54 25.50 -2.68 28.03
N ASP A 55 25.35 -4.01 27.98
CA ASP A 55 25.92 -4.81 26.89
C ASP A 55 25.48 -4.27 25.52
N ARG A 56 26.39 -4.36 24.54
CA ARG A 56 26.13 -3.85 23.18
C ARG A 56 24.98 -4.65 22.56
N ARG A 57 24.01 -3.95 21.97
CA ARG A 57 22.91 -4.57 21.24
C ARG A 57 23.42 -5.17 19.93
N ILE A 58 22.89 -6.33 19.56
CA ILE A 58 23.37 -7.12 18.43
C ILE A 58 22.25 -7.31 17.41
N TYR A 59 22.59 -7.12 16.14
CA TYR A 59 21.77 -7.47 15.00
C TYR A 59 22.05 -8.91 14.60
N PRO A 60 20.99 -9.70 14.35
CA PRO A 60 21.15 -11.06 13.85
C PRO A 60 21.71 -11.06 12.41
N PRO A 61 22.29 -12.19 11.95
CA PRO A 61 22.87 -12.37 10.62
C PRO A 61 22.05 -11.79 9.46
N GLU A 62 20.76 -12.09 9.44
CA GLU A 62 19.83 -11.75 8.37
C GLU A 62 19.67 -10.23 8.25
N GLN A 63 19.72 -9.51 9.39
CA GLN A 63 19.58 -8.06 9.43
C GLN A 63 20.86 -7.35 8.99
N ARG A 64 22.04 -7.96 9.23
CA ARG A 64 23.29 -7.44 8.66
C ARG A 64 23.32 -7.58 7.16
N ARG A 65 22.99 -8.77 6.65
CA ARG A 65 22.85 -9.01 5.22
C ARG A 65 21.81 -8.08 4.59
N LEU A 66 20.64 -7.92 5.23
CA LEU A 66 19.59 -7.01 4.75
C LEU A 66 20.10 -5.56 4.64
N PHE A 67 20.82 -5.06 5.65
CA PHE A 67 21.40 -3.72 5.59
C PHE A 67 22.39 -3.55 4.44
N TYR A 68 23.23 -4.57 4.22
CA TYR A 68 24.17 -4.59 3.10
C TYR A 68 23.46 -4.52 1.76
N GLU A 69 22.48 -5.41 1.53
CA GLU A 69 21.73 -5.49 0.27
C GLU A 69 20.95 -4.20 -0.04
N LEU A 70 20.28 -3.62 0.98
CA LEU A 70 19.58 -2.34 0.82
C LEU A 70 20.54 -1.21 0.45
N THR A 71 21.74 -1.21 1.04
CA THR A 71 22.75 -0.18 0.76
C THR A 71 23.36 -0.36 -0.63
N ALA A 72 23.67 -1.59 -1.02
CA ALA A 72 24.11 -1.93 -2.37
C ALA A 72 23.06 -1.55 -3.42
N ALA A 73 21.77 -1.82 -3.15
CA ALA A 73 20.68 -1.41 -4.02
C ALA A 73 20.58 0.11 -4.18
N LYS A 74 20.73 0.87 -3.08
CA LYS A 74 20.77 2.35 -3.14
C LYS A 74 21.91 2.88 -4.00
N LEU A 75 23.11 2.31 -3.87
CA LEU A 75 24.29 2.76 -4.62
C LEU A 75 24.18 2.48 -6.13
N ARG A 76 23.47 1.41 -6.52
CA ARG A 76 23.18 1.11 -7.93
C ARG A 76 22.12 2.01 -8.55
N SER A 77 21.37 2.77 -7.74
CA SER A 77 20.30 3.63 -8.24
C SER A 77 20.86 4.80 -9.06
N PRO A 78 20.24 5.16 -10.21
CA PRO A 78 20.60 6.36 -10.94
C PRO A 78 20.23 7.65 -10.17
N ILE A 79 19.46 7.54 -9.08
CA ILE A 79 19.04 8.66 -8.26
C ILE A 79 20.16 9.00 -7.26
N LYS A 80 20.74 10.19 -7.38
CA LYS A 80 21.83 10.69 -6.51
C LYS A 80 21.57 10.53 -5.00
N ARG A 81 20.32 10.64 -4.57
CA ARG A 81 19.92 10.43 -3.17
C ARG A 81 18.59 9.70 -3.11
N VAL A 82 18.63 8.41 -2.78
CA VAL A 82 17.44 7.56 -2.60
C VAL A 82 16.89 7.74 -1.16
N PRO A 83 15.71 8.36 -0.97
CA PRO A 83 15.10 8.51 0.35
C PRO A 83 14.74 7.17 0.98
N HIS A 84 14.83 7.03 2.31
CA HIS A 84 14.53 5.74 2.98
C HIS A 84 13.12 5.23 2.69
N ARG A 85 12.15 6.15 2.61
CA ARG A 85 10.75 5.84 2.32
C ARG A 85 10.53 5.09 1.01
N THR A 86 11.41 5.23 0.01
CA THR A 86 11.25 4.53 -1.27
C THR A 86 11.59 3.05 -1.17
N MET A 87 12.31 2.63 -0.12
CA MET A 87 12.64 1.22 0.12
C MET A 87 11.61 0.51 0.99
N ILE A 88 10.73 1.24 1.68
CA ILE A 88 9.72 0.64 2.57
C ILE A 88 8.83 -0.37 1.82
N PRO A 89 8.32 -0.09 0.59
CA PRO A 89 7.54 -1.08 -0.15
C PRO A 89 8.28 -2.39 -0.43
N ILE A 90 9.62 -2.34 -0.56
CA ILE A 90 10.45 -3.54 -0.78
C ILE A 90 10.45 -4.42 0.47
N ILE A 91 10.61 -3.82 1.65
CA ILE A 91 10.58 -4.55 2.93
C ILE A 91 9.20 -5.18 3.17
N LEU A 92 8.14 -4.43 2.91
CA LEU A 92 6.78 -4.94 3.05
C LEU A 92 6.48 -6.04 2.02
N PHE A 93 7.01 -5.92 0.80
CA PHE A 93 6.93 -6.97 -0.22
C PHE A 93 7.65 -8.25 0.24
N MET A 94 8.88 -8.13 0.76
CA MET A 94 9.63 -9.26 1.31
C MET A 94 8.83 -9.94 2.42
N TRP A 95 8.34 -9.20 3.40
CA TRP A 95 7.49 -9.73 4.47
C TRP A 95 6.21 -10.42 3.94
N CYS A 96 5.56 -9.84 2.93
CA CYS A 96 4.39 -10.45 2.28
C CYS A 96 4.70 -11.82 1.66
N MET A 97 5.91 -12.01 1.15
CA MET A 97 6.36 -13.25 0.50
C MET A 97 6.95 -14.25 1.49
N ASP A 98 7.79 -13.77 2.41
CA ASP A 98 8.59 -14.55 3.34
C ASP A 98 8.87 -13.71 4.61
N ASP A 99 8.32 -14.15 5.73
CA ASP A 99 8.44 -13.52 7.04
C ASP A 99 9.63 -14.03 7.87
N THR A 100 10.45 -14.94 7.32
CA THR A 100 11.64 -15.44 8.01
C THR A 100 12.74 -14.39 8.14
N VAL A 101 12.86 -13.48 7.16
CA VAL A 101 13.88 -12.42 7.12
C VAL A 101 13.37 -11.13 7.77
N ILE A 102 12.08 -10.84 7.64
CA ILE A 102 11.44 -9.61 8.12
C ILE A 102 10.49 -9.94 9.27
N PRO A 103 10.89 -9.74 10.54
CA PRO A 103 10.02 -9.99 11.68
C PRO A 103 8.81 -9.05 11.72
N ASP A 104 7.71 -9.48 12.33
CA ASP A 104 6.48 -8.67 12.42
C ASP A 104 6.70 -7.30 13.07
N ILE A 105 7.59 -7.19 14.06
CA ILE A 105 7.93 -5.91 14.70
C ILE A 105 8.59 -4.93 13.70
N GLN A 106 9.39 -5.45 12.77
CA GLN A 106 9.99 -4.67 11.69
C GLN A 106 8.92 -4.26 10.67
N ALA A 107 8.08 -5.23 10.24
CA ALA A 107 6.98 -4.99 9.30
C ALA A 107 5.98 -3.95 9.84
N ARG A 108 5.63 -4.01 11.13
CA ARG A 108 4.74 -3.02 11.78
C ARG A 108 5.30 -1.60 11.71
N ARG A 109 6.61 -1.42 11.99
CA ARG A 109 7.28 -0.12 11.85
C ARG A 109 7.31 0.36 10.40
N ALA A 110 7.57 -0.56 9.47
CA ALA A 110 7.56 -0.28 8.04
C ALA A 110 6.15 0.13 7.57
N LEU A 111 5.10 -0.54 8.03
CA LEU A 111 3.70 -0.20 7.74
C LEU A 111 3.34 1.17 8.31
N ARG A 112 3.74 1.50 9.55
CA ARG A 112 3.56 2.85 10.10
C ARG A 112 4.23 3.88 9.21
N ALA A 113 5.51 3.69 8.90
CA ALA A 113 6.28 4.64 8.10
C ALA A 113 5.72 4.78 6.67
N TRP A 114 5.26 3.68 6.06
CA TRP A 114 4.53 3.70 4.79
C TRP A 114 3.25 4.53 4.92
N ALA A 115 2.42 4.26 5.92
CA ALA A 115 1.13 4.91 6.12
C ALA A 115 1.25 6.41 6.45
N GLN A 116 2.27 6.81 7.21
CA GLN A 116 2.56 8.22 7.48
C GLN A 116 2.94 9.00 6.21
N ASN A 117 3.46 8.31 5.18
CA ASN A 117 3.81 8.89 3.89
C ASN A 117 2.74 8.64 2.81
N ALA A 118 1.74 7.80 3.08
CA ALA A 118 0.66 7.52 2.14
C ALA A 118 -0.15 8.79 1.86
N GLY A 119 -0.50 9.01 0.59
CA GLY A 119 -1.24 10.19 0.15
C GLY A 119 -0.44 11.51 0.16
N ILE A 120 0.87 11.50 0.51
CA ILE A 120 1.73 12.69 0.35
C ILE A 120 2.13 12.85 -1.10
N ASN A 121 1.26 13.47 -1.88
CA ASN A 121 1.44 13.67 -3.31
C ASN A 121 1.60 15.16 -3.66
N SER A 122 2.42 15.45 -4.67
CA SER A 122 2.50 16.79 -5.25
C SER A 122 1.18 17.14 -5.94
N HIS A 123 0.83 18.43 -6.01
CA HIS A 123 -0.40 18.87 -6.68
C HIS A 123 -0.51 18.36 -8.15
N PRO A 124 0.56 18.39 -8.97
CA PRO A 124 0.53 17.78 -10.30
C PRO A 124 0.17 16.29 -10.29
N HIS A 125 0.72 15.52 -9.34
CA HIS A 125 0.44 14.09 -9.22
C HIS A 125 -1.03 13.84 -8.84
N ARG A 126 -1.57 14.58 -7.85
CA ARG A 126 -2.99 14.50 -7.47
C ARG A 126 -3.92 14.80 -8.65
N ARG A 127 -3.57 15.82 -9.44
CA ARG A 127 -4.32 16.18 -10.65
C ARG A 127 -4.29 15.08 -11.71
N ASP A 128 -3.16 14.41 -11.89
CA ASP A 128 -3.03 13.28 -12.80
C ASP A 128 -3.86 12.08 -12.33
N THR A 129 -3.78 11.72 -11.05
CA THR A 129 -4.59 10.67 -10.44
C THR A 129 -6.09 10.94 -10.60
N ALA A 130 -6.56 12.15 -10.28
CA ALA A 130 -7.96 12.52 -10.45
C ALA A 130 -8.42 12.42 -11.92
N LYS A 131 -7.57 12.80 -12.88
CA LYS A 131 -7.87 12.64 -14.31
C LYS A 131 -7.99 11.17 -14.72
N LYS A 132 -7.11 10.31 -14.24
CA LYS A 132 -7.15 8.85 -14.51
C LYS A 132 -8.43 8.24 -13.98
N VAL A 133 -8.80 8.57 -12.74
CA VAL A 133 -10.09 8.16 -12.14
C VAL A 133 -11.26 8.63 -13.00
N ILE A 134 -11.31 9.92 -13.38
CA ILE A 134 -12.40 10.41 -14.23
C ILE A 134 -12.44 9.69 -15.58
N LYS A 135 -11.29 9.45 -16.22
CA LYS A 135 -11.21 8.70 -17.47
C LYS A 135 -11.77 7.29 -17.29
N GLN A 136 -11.47 6.65 -16.16
CA GLN A 136 -11.91 5.30 -15.82
C GLN A 136 -13.45 5.22 -15.64
N PHE A 137 -14.07 6.19 -14.96
CA PHE A 137 -15.50 6.11 -14.61
C PHE A 137 -16.44 6.85 -15.56
N ALA A 138 -15.97 7.85 -16.30
CA ALA A 138 -16.86 8.74 -17.03
C ALA A 138 -17.40 8.11 -18.33
N HIS A 139 -18.73 8.11 -18.46
CA HIS A 139 -19.41 7.82 -19.71
C HIS A 139 -19.02 8.85 -20.80
N PRO A 140 -18.91 8.47 -22.10
CA PRO A 140 -18.62 9.41 -23.19
C PRO A 140 -19.53 10.65 -23.22
N LEU A 141 -20.80 10.48 -22.85
CA LEU A 141 -21.80 11.55 -22.78
C LEU A 141 -21.74 12.42 -21.52
N ALA A 142 -20.85 12.14 -20.57
CA ALA A 142 -20.68 12.98 -19.39
C ALA A 142 -20.09 14.35 -19.77
N THR A 143 -20.76 15.42 -19.34
CA THR A 143 -20.40 16.79 -19.70
C THR A 143 -19.10 17.24 -19.04
N THR A 144 -18.45 18.25 -19.61
CA THR A 144 -17.27 18.88 -19.02
C THR A 144 -17.53 19.42 -17.61
N GLY A 145 -18.74 19.93 -17.34
CA GLY A 145 -19.15 20.39 -16.01
C GLY A 145 -19.19 19.27 -14.98
N GLN A 146 -19.83 18.14 -15.31
CA GLN A 146 -19.89 16.97 -14.41
C GLN A 146 -18.49 16.42 -14.12
N ARG A 147 -17.62 16.33 -15.13
CA ARG A 147 -16.22 15.90 -14.99
C ARG A 147 -15.43 16.84 -14.08
N ARG A 148 -15.64 18.16 -14.20
CA ARG A 148 -14.97 19.18 -13.36
C ARG A 148 -15.39 19.06 -11.89
N ILE A 149 -16.68 18.83 -11.60
CA ILE A 149 -17.18 18.63 -10.24
C ILE A 149 -16.55 17.37 -9.62
N ALA A 150 -16.52 16.26 -10.36
CA ALA A 150 -15.84 15.05 -9.89
C ALA A 150 -14.35 15.28 -9.62
N GLN A 151 -13.66 16.01 -10.51
CA GLN A 151 -12.25 16.35 -10.31
C GLN A 151 -12.03 17.18 -9.04
N GLN A 152 -12.90 18.16 -8.78
CA GLN A 152 -12.80 19.01 -7.61
C GLN A 152 -12.92 18.20 -6.32
N TRP A 153 -13.94 17.34 -6.20
CA TRP A 153 -14.12 16.50 -5.02
C TRP A 153 -12.96 15.55 -4.76
N LEU A 154 -12.38 14.96 -5.82
CA LEU A 154 -11.20 14.11 -5.71
C LEU A 154 -9.99 14.90 -5.20
N LEU A 155 -9.73 16.09 -5.77
CA LEU A 155 -8.62 16.95 -5.36
C LEU A 155 -8.76 17.49 -3.93
N GLU A 156 -9.97 17.92 -3.56
CA GLU A 156 -10.29 18.37 -2.20
C GLU A 156 -10.14 17.24 -1.18
N GLY A 157 -10.61 16.03 -1.51
CA GLY A 157 -10.44 14.87 -0.65
C GLY A 157 -8.98 14.48 -0.42
N GLU A 158 -8.17 14.43 -1.49
CA GLU A 158 -6.74 14.12 -1.37
C GLU A 158 -5.96 15.22 -0.65
N SER A 159 -6.28 16.50 -0.88
CA SER A 159 -5.58 17.63 -0.26
C SER A 159 -5.89 17.80 1.22
N SER A 160 -7.16 17.63 1.61
CA SER A 160 -7.62 17.77 3.01
C SER A 160 -7.30 16.56 3.88
N ARG A 161 -7.07 15.38 3.25
CA ARG A 161 -7.01 14.06 3.91
C ARG A 161 -8.29 13.71 4.68
N LYS A 162 -9.38 14.42 4.42
CA LYS A 162 -10.71 14.21 4.98
C LYS A 162 -11.74 14.20 3.85
N PRO A 163 -11.66 13.22 2.93
CA PRO A 163 -12.56 13.14 1.80
C PRO A 163 -14.02 13.03 2.25
N ASN A 164 -14.88 13.81 1.60
CA ASN A 164 -16.32 13.62 1.69
C ASN A 164 -16.71 12.48 0.73
N PHE A 165 -16.70 11.25 1.23
CA PHE A 165 -16.98 10.07 0.41
C PHE A 165 -18.37 10.06 -0.21
N ASP A 166 -19.38 10.65 0.44
CA ASP A 166 -20.72 10.72 -0.12
C ASP A 166 -20.75 11.65 -1.34
N ALA A 167 -20.12 12.82 -1.25
CA ALA A 167 -20.02 13.76 -2.37
C ALA A 167 -19.16 13.21 -3.52
N ILE A 168 -18.07 12.50 -3.20
CA ILE A 168 -17.24 11.82 -4.20
C ILE A 168 -18.06 10.73 -4.91
N ALA A 169 -18.78 9.88 -4.18
CA ALA A 169 -19.60 8.82 -4.75
C ALA A 169 -20.70 9.39 -5.67
N GLU A 170 -21.37 10.46 -5.25
CA GLU A 170 -22.36 11.13 -6.07
C GLU A 170 -21.75 11.72 -7.34
N ALA A 171 -20.62 12.43 -7.24
CA ALA A 171 -19.96 13.02 -8.39
C ALA A 171 -19.46 11.95 -9.39
N LEU A 172 -18.96 10.82 -8.90
CA LEU A 172 -18.56 9.69 -9.74
C LEU A 172 -19.77 9.00 -10.39
N SER A 173 -20.88 8.84 -9.67
CA SER A 173 -22.14 8.32 -10.23
C SER A 173 -22.65 9.22 -11.36
N ASN A 174 -22.61 10.54 -11.17
CA ASN A 174 -23.06 11.52 -12.17
C ASN A 174 -22.26 11.48 -13.48
N ILE A 175 -20.96 11.14 -13.44
CA ILE A 175 -20.17 10.96 -14.66
C ILE A 175 -20.30 9.56 -15.25
N ALA A 176 -20.53 8.54 -14.42
CA ALA A 176 -20.76 7.16 -14.89
C ALA A 176 -22.12 7.00 -15.57
N SER A 177 -23.11 7.75 -15.10
CA SER A 177 -24.50 7.72 -15.56
C SER A 177 -25.04 9.16 -15.70
N PRO A 178 -24.62 9.89 -16.76
CA PRO A 178 -25.00 11.30 -16.96
C PRO A 178 -26.49 11.50 -17.28
N TRP A 179 -27.21 10.39 -17.48
CA TRP A 179 -28.63 10.16 -17.76
C TRP A 179 -29.71 10.81 -16.89
N ARG A 180 -29.36 11.53 -15.82
CA ARG A 180 -30.31 11.75 -14.72
C ARG A 180 -31.52 12.57 -15.16
N SER A 181 -32.69 11.93 -15.13
CA SER A 181 -33.99 12.53 -15.41
C SER A 181 -34.85 12.50 -14.16
N ARG A 182 -35.57 13.59 -13.87
CA ARG A 182 -36.39 13.70 -12.67
C ARG A 182 -37.49 12.62 -12.68
N GLY A 183 -37.58 11.83 -11.62
CA GLY A 183 -38.59 10.76 -11.48
C GLY A 183 -38.25 9.45 -12.17
N VAL A 184 -37.04 9.29 -12.73
CA VAL A 184 -36.55 8.02 -13.30
C VAL A 184 -35.41 7.49 -12.42
N PRO A 185 -35.45 6.20 -12.01
CA PRO A 185 -34.36 5.58 -11.29
C PRO A 185 -33.03 5.71 -12.03
N GLU A 186 -31.94 5.95 -11.30
CA GLU A 186 -30.61 6.01 -11.90
C GLU A 186 -30.16 4.64 -12.40
N ILE A 187 -29.59 4.59 -13.62
CA ILE A 187 -28.90 3.40 -14.10
C ILE A 187 -27.58 3.29 -13.34
N ILE A 188 -27.43 2.29 -12.47
CA ILE A 188 -26.15 2.03 -11.79
C ILE A 188 -25.27 1.19 -12.71
N ARG A 189 -24.19 1.80 -13.22
CA ARG A 189 -23.25 1.12 -14.10
C ARG A 189 -22.20 0.34 -13.28
N GLY A 190 -22.10 -0.96 -13.56
CA GLY A 190 -20.95 -1.77 -13.17
C GLY A 190 -19.81 -1.58 -14.17
N ILE A 191 -18.58 -1.59 -13.68
CA ILE A 191 -17.38 -1.47 -14.50
C ILE A 191 -16.33 -2.50 -14.07
N GLY A 192 -15.45 -2.88 -14.99
CA GLY A 192 -14.51 -3.98 -14.80
C GLY A 192 -14.99 -5.29 -15.43
N PRO A 193 -14.39 -6.43 -15.05
CA PRO A 193 -14.69 -7.74 -15.62
C PRO A 193 -16.16 -8.12 -15.44
N ALA A 194 -16.75 -8.79 -16.44
CA ALA A 194 -18.14 -9.25 -16.39
C ALA A 194 -18.42 -10.18 -15.20
N ASP A 195 -17.42 -10.97 -14.80
CA ASP A 195 -17.52 -11.90 -13.67
C ASP A 195 -17.38 -11.20 -12.30
N ALA A 196 -16.95 -9.93 -12.26
CA ALA A 196 -16.74 -9.16 -11.03
C ALA A 196 -16.92 -7.65 -11.25
N PRO A 197 -18.13 -7.19 -11.67
CA PRO A 197 -18.36 -5.78 -11.93
C PRO A 197 -18.35 -4.99 -10.61
N VAL A 198 -17.68 -3.83 -10.61
CA VAL A 198 -17.68 -2.89 -9.49
C VAL A 198 -18.44 -1.61 -9.84
N THR A 199 -19.22 -1.09 -8.90
CA THR A 199 -19.90 0.20 -9.02
C THR A 199 -19.04 1.34 -8.49
N THR A 200 -19.38 2.58 -8.85
CA THR A 200 -18.74 3.78 -8.28
C THR A 200 -18.85 3.81 -6.76
N ASP A 201 -19.98 3.41 -6.18
CA ASP A 201 -20.14 3.34 -4.72
C ASP A 201 -19.22 2.30 -4.07
N GLN A 202 -19.05 1.13 -4.70
CA GLN A 202 -18.15 0.09 -4.20
C GLN A 202 -16.69 0.55 -4.24
N VAL A 203 -16.28 1.23 -5.32
CA VAL A 203 -14.93 1.79 -5.42
C VAL A 203 -14.69 2.87 -4.35
N VAL A 204 -15.67 3.73 -4.11
CA VAL A 204 -15.57 4.72 -3.03
C VAL A 204 -15.53 4.05 -1.65
N ALA A 205 -16.29 2.98 -1.42
CA ALA A 205 -16.16 2.19 -0.19
C ALA A 205 -14.74 1.60 -0.05
N MET A 206 -14.12 1.18 -1.15
CA MET A 206 -12.73 0.71 -1.13
C MET A 206 -11.75 1.80 -0.70
N TRP A 207 -11.89 3.01 -1.23
CA TRP A 207 -11.08 4.15 -0.81
C TRP A 207 -11.33 4.52 0.65
N GLU A 208 -12.58 4.45 1.09
CA GLU A 208 -12.99 4.74 2.46
C GLU A 208 -12.34 3.82 3.48
N PHE A 209 -12.45 2.50 3.32
CA PHE A 209 -11.79 1.60 4.26
C PHE A 209 -10.26 1.66 4.11
N THR A 210 -9.71 1.87 2.89
CA THR A 210 -8.25 1.99 2.69
C THR A 210 -7.70 3.19 3.46
N LEU A 211 -8.42 4.32 3.46
CA LEU A 211 -8.04 5.49 4.28
C LEU A 211 -8.05 5.15 5.77
N GLN A 212 -9.07 4.44 6.25
CA GLN A 212 -9.17 4.03 7.66
C GLN A 212 -8.03 3.08 8.05
N VAL A 213 -7.73 2.07 7.23
CA VAL A 213 -6.57 1.17 7.45
C VAL A 213 -5.27 1.99 7.52
N THR A 214 -5.08 2.91 6.59
CA THR A 214 -3.89 3.78 6.56
C THR A 214 -3.79 4.61 7.84
N GLN A 215 -4.90 5.18 8.32
CA GLN A 215 -4.93 5.93 9.58
C GLN A 215 -4.58 5.04 10.79
N SER A 216 -5.15 3.83 10.87
CA SER A 216 -4.84 2.88 11.95
C SER A 216 -3.38 2.44 11.95
N LEU A 217 -2.79 2.20 10.76
CA LEU A 217 -1.37 1.87 10.62
C LEU A 217 -0.47 3.04 11.02
N ALA A 218 -0.80 4.27 10.60
CA ALA A 218 -0.02 5.46 10.92
C ALA A 218 0.02 5.76 12.43
N LEU A 219 -1.04 5.39 13.16
CA LEU A 219 -1.16 5.50 14.62
C LEU A 219 -0.67 4.25 15.36
N GLU A 220 -0.20 3.22 14.65
CA GLU A 220 0.21 1.93 15.22
C GLU A 220 -0.86 1.23 16.09
N THR A 221 -2.15 1.47 15.82
CA THR A 221 -3.26 0.90 16.60
C THR A 221 -3.59 -0.54 16.21
N VAL A 222 -3.08 -1.03 15.08
CA VAL A 222 -3.29 -2.41 14.61
C VAL A 222 -2.38 -3.38 15.40
N PRO A 223 -2.94 -4.36 16.13
CA PRO A 223 -2.13 -5.36 16.84
C PRO A 223 -1.38 -6.30 15.90
N GLU A 224 -0.21 -6.79 16.33
CA GLU A 224 0.63 -7.69 15.52
C GLU A 224 -0.07 -8.99 15.13
N HIS A 225 -0.88 -9.58 16.01
CA HIS A 225 -1.63 -10.80 15.70
C HIS A 225 -2.66 -10.59 14.57
N VAL A 226 -3.22 -9.37 14.45
CA VAL A 226 -4.13 -9.02 13.35
C VAL A 226 -3.36 -8.86 12.04
N LEU A 227 -2.19 -8.22 12.08
CA LEU A 227 -1.30 -8.13 10.92
C LEU A 227 -0.90 -9.52 10.41
N ARG A 228 -0.55 -10.43 11.32
CA ARG A 228 -0.17 -11.81 10.98
C ARG A 228 -1.35 -12.59 10.37
N ARG A 229 -2.54 -12.45 10.93
CA ARG A 229 -3.76 -13.06 10.36
C ARG A 229 -4.03 -12.54 8.95
N ALA A 230 -4.00 -11.22 8.75
CA ALA A 230 -4.19 -10.60 7.45
C ALA A 230 -3.11 -11.04 6.43
N LEU A 231 -1.87 -11.23 6.88
CA LEU A 231 -0.78 -11.74 6.05
C LEU A 231 -1.06 -13.16 5.55
N GLN A 232 -1.53 -14.05 6.44
CA GLN A 232 -1.90 -15.43 6.08
C GLN A 232 -3.04 -15.45 5.06
N GLU A 233 -4.11 -14.70 5.32
CA GLU A 233 -5.25 -14.53 4.41
C GLU A 233 -4.78 -13.97 3.06
N HIS A 234 -3.92 -12.95 3.06
CA HIS A 234 -3.38 -12.36 1.84
C HIS A 234 -2.53 -13.34 1.03
N ARG A 235 -1.70 -14.17 1.67
CA ARG A 235 -0.90 -15.18 0.97
C ARG A 235 -1.80 -16.20 0.28
N GLN A 236 -2.86 -16.64 0.94
CA GLN A 236 -3.86 -17.56 0.38
C GLN A 236 -4.58 -16.92 -0.83
N TYR A 237 -5.21 -15.76 -0.63
CA TYR A 237 -6.01 -15.12 -1.69
C TYR A 237 -5.18 -14.60 -2.85
N TRP A 238 -3.89 -14.29 -2.64
CA TRP A 238 -3.06 -13.79 -3.71
C TRP A 238 -2.81 -14.83 -4.80
N GLN A 239 -2.60 -16.09 -4.42
CA GLN A 239 -2.40 -17.14 -5.40
C GLN A 239 -3.66 -17.35 -6.23
N GLU A 240 -4.83 -17.34 -5.57
CA GLU A 240 -6.13 -17.40 -6.23
C GLU A 240 -6.30 -16.21 -7.19
N TYR A 241 -5.99 -14.99 -6.74
CA TYR A 241 -6.02 -13.79 -7.58
C TYR A 241 -5.10 -13.90 -8.80
N GLN A 242 -3.86 -14.35 -8.65
CA GLN A 242 -2.96 -14.52 -9.80
C GLN A 242 -3.50 -15.52 -10.84
N ASN A 243 -4.24 -16.54 -10.41
CA ASN A 243 -4.82 -17.53 -11.31
C ASN A 243 -6.00 -16.95 -12.13
N ILE A 244 -6.84 -16.11 -11.53
CA ILE A 244 -8.00 -15.49 -12.22
C ILE A 244 -7.66 -14.22 -12.98
N ARG A 245 -6.55 -13.56 -12.63
CA ARG A 245 -6.14 -12.26 -13.17
C ARG A 245 -6.09 -12.19 -14.70
N PRO A 246 -5.49 -13.14 -15.45
CA PRO A 246 -5.47 -13.08 -16.91
C PRO A 246 -6.86 -13.10 -17.54
N LYS A 247 -7.80 -13.86 -16.93
CA LYS A 247 -9.20 -13.91 -17.36
C LYS A 247 -9.88 -12.55 -17.14
N TRP A 248 -9.64 -11.92 -16.00
CA TRP A 248 -10.19 -10.60 -15.68
C TRP A 248 -9.62 -9.50 -16.56
N GLU A 249 -8.32 -9.52 -16.84
CA GLU A 249 -7.67 -8.61 -17.79
C GLU A 249 -8.34 -8.66 -19.17
N ALA A 250 -8.58 -9.87 -19.71
CA ALA A 250 -9.23 -10.06 -20.99
C ALA A 250 -10.70 -9.57 -21.03
N GLN A 251 -11.39 -9.54 -19.89
CA GLN A 251 -12.78 -9.13 -19.78
C GLN A 251 -12.97 -7.64 -19.43
N ALA A 252 -11.92 -6.98 -18.92
CA ALA A 252 -12.04 -5.65 -18.31
C ALA A 252 -12.15 -4.49 -19.31
N GLY A 253 -11.95 -4.74 -20.61
CA GLY A 253 -12.02 -3.73 -21.66
C GLY A 253 -11.07 -2.56 -21.39
N ASP A 254 -11.61 -1.33 -21.33
CA ASP A 254 -10.84 -0.11 -21.04
C ASP A 254 -10.17 -0.09 -19.65
N MET A 255 -10.43 -1.08 -18.79
CA MET A 255 -9.79 -1.26 -17.49
C MET A 255 -8.83 -2.46 -17.43
N ALA A 256 -8.43 -3.03 -18.57
CA ALA A 256 -7.46 -4.13 -18.57
C ALA A 256 -6.15 -3.75 -17.85
N ASP A 257 -5.76 -2.47 -17.92
CA ASP A 257 -4.57 -1.90 -17.30
C ASP A 257 -4.48 -2.13 -15.78
N ILE A 258 -5.61 -2.20 -15.06
CA ILE A 258 -5.61 -2.46 -13.62
C ILE A 258 -5.27 -3.92 -13.28
N PHE A 259 -5.40 -4.82 -14.26
CA PHE A 259 -5.09 -6.24 -14.15
C PHE A 259 -3.79 -6.62 -14.86
N GLU A 260 -3.12 -5.70 -15.57
CA GLU A 260 -1.83 -5.96 -16.23
C GLU A 260 -0.77 -6.41 -15.24
N LEU A 261 0.00 -7.46 -15.60
CA LEU A 261 1.12 -7.92 -14.79
C LEU A 261 2.17 -6.80 -14.58
N PRO A 262 2.78 -6.72 -13.39
CA PRO A 262 3.78 -5.71 -13.13
C PRO A 262 4.99 -5.90 -14.05
N THR A 263 5.39 -4.83 -14.72
CA THR A 263 6.53 -4.84 -15.67
C THR A 263 7.89 -4.79 -14.99
N ASN A 264 7.92 -4.51 -13.69
CA ASN A 264 9.13 -4.43 -12.89
C ASN A 264 8.87 -4.74 -11.40
N GLN A 265 9.95 -4.93 -10.64
CA GLN A 265 9.91 -5.28 -9.23
C GLN A 265 9.26 -4.21 -8.34
N GLU A 266 9.40 -2.92 -8.69
CA GLU A 266 8.77 -1.85 -7.91
C GLU A 266 7.25 -1.89 -8.03
N GLN A 267 6.74 -2.06 -9.26
CA GLN A 267 5.32 -2.24 -9.51
C GLN A 267 4.79 -3.50 -8.80
N ALA A 268 5.54 -4.61 -8.87
CA ALA A 268 5.18 -5.86 -8.18
C ALA A 268 5.10 -5.65 -6.66
N ALA A 269 6.08 -4.97 -6.06
CA ALA A 269 6.09 -4.65 -4.65
C ALA A 269 4.90 -3.78 -4.24
N ARG A 270 4.63 -2.70 -4.98
CA ARG A 270 3.48 -1.82 -4.73
C ARG A 270 2.15 -2.58 -4.83
N GLN A 271 1.98 -3.40 -5.86
CA GLN A 271 0.74 -4.16 -6.05
C GLN A 271 0.52 -5.16 -4.91
N ARG A 272 1.57 -5.87 -4.50
CA ARG A 272 1.52 -6.83 -3.38
C ARG A 272 1.17 -6.14 -2.06
N VAL A 273 1.80 -5.00 -1.77
CA VAL A 273 1.51 -4.22 -0.56
C VAL A 273 0.08 -3.69 -0.59
N ASN A 274 -0.39 -3.16 -1.71
CA ASN A 274 -1.77 -2.69 -1.83
C ASN A 274 -2.79 -3.83 -1.66
N GLY A 275 -2.51 -5.01 -2.22
CA GLY A 275 -3.34 -6.21 -2.01
C GLY A 275 -3.43 -6.61 -0.54
N PHE A 276 -2.30 -6.58 0.18
CA PHE A 276 -2.29 -6.80 1.64
C PHE A 276 -3.15 -5.76 2.38
N ILE A 277 -3.06 -4.47 2.04
CA ILE A 277 -3.86 -3.42 2.67
C ILE A 277 -5.37 -3.66 2.48
N THR A 278 -5.78 -4.15 1.30
CA THR A 278 -7.17 -4.55 1.06
C THR A 278 -7.61 -5.69 1.98
N VAL A 279 -6.80 -6.74 2.09
CA VAL A 279 -7.10 -7.87 2.99
C VAL A 279 -7.15 -7.41 4.45
N LEU A 280 -6.20 -6.59 4.88
CA LEU A 280 -6.18 -6.02 6.23
C LEU A 280 -7.45 -5.21 6.55
N GLY A 281 -7.99 -4.47 5.58
CA GLY A 281 -9.27 -3.78 5.73
C GLY A 281 -10.46 -4.71 6.00
N ASN A 282 -10.45 -5.91 5.42
CA ASN A 282 -11.42 -6.96 5.73
C ASN A 282 -11.17 -7.56 7.11
N THR A 283 -9.92 -7.90 7.44
CA THR A 283 -9.56 -8.51 8.74
C THR A 283 -9.86 -7.58 9.92
N LEU A 284 -9.83 -6.25 9.71
CA LEU A 284 -10.19 -5.23 10.70
C LEU A 284 -11.70 -4.92 10.75
N ASP A 285 -12.54 -5.63 10.00
CA ASP A 285 -13.98 -5.37 9.86
C ASP A 285 -14.31 -3.94 9.37
N LEU A 286 -13.38 -3.25 8.70
CA LEU A 286 -13.57 -1.89 8.18
C LEU A 286 -14.30 -1.89 6.84
N ALA A 287 -14.13 -2.96 6.05
CA ALA A 287 -14.79 -3.09 4.76
C ALA A 287 -16.31 -3.19 4.90
N ARG A 288 -16.82 -4.01 5.82
CA ARG A 288 -18.26 -4.28 5.95
C ARG A 288 -19.07 -2.98 6.16
N PRO A 289 -18.77 -2.10 7.13
CA PRO A 289 -19.47 -0.83 7.28
C PRO A 289 -19.41 0.09 6.05
N ALA A 290 -18.25 0.15 5.37
CA ALA A 290 -18.08 0.96 4.17
C ALA A 290 -18.96 0.45 3.01
N PHE A 291 -18.99 -0.87 2.79
CA PHE A 291 -19.83 -1.49 1.77
C PHE A 291 -21.33 -1.39 2.11
N THR A 292 -21.72 -1.48 3.39
CA THR A 292 -23.12 -1.22 3.79
C THR A 292 -23.56 0.21 3.49
N ARG A 293 -22.68 1.21 3.70
CA ARG A 293 -22.96 2.60 3.30
C ARG A 293 -23.09 2.73 1.79
N ALA A 294 -22.18 2.12 1.03
CA ALA A 294 -22.24 2.08 -0.44
C ALA A 294 -23.56 1.48 -0.94
N GLU A 295 -24.00 0.36 -0.36
CA GLU A 295 -25.26 -0.27 -0.71
C GLU A 295 -26.47 0.62 -0.38
N LYS A 296 -26.47 1.28 0.78
CA LYS A 296 -27.51 2.24 1.16
C LYS A 296 -27.59 3.40 0.17
N ARG A 297 -26.46 3.96 -0.26
CA ARG A 297 -26.39 5.03 -1.28
C ARG A 297 -26.92 4.56 -2.62
N ALA A 298 -26.47 3.41 -3.09
CA ALA A 298 -26.93 2.80 -4.35
C ALA A 298 -28.46 2.59 -4.33
N ARG A 299 -29.00 1.99 -3.26
CA ARG A 299 -30.45 1.78 -3.10
C ARG A 299 -31.25 3.09 -3.07
N ALA A 300 -30.69 4.16 -2.49
CA ALA A 300 -31.36 5.46 -2.43
C ALA A 300 -31.51 6.13 -3.82
N ARG A 301 -30.64 5.80 -4.78
CA ARG A 301 -30.66 6.34 -6.15
C ARG A 301 -31.58 5.57 -7.11
N LEU A 302 -31.98 4.35 -6.71
CA LEU A 302 -32.92 3.51 -7.45
C LEU A 302 -34.40 3.80 -7.11
N ARG A 303 -34.65 4.68 -6.14
CA ARG A 303 -35.98 5.11 -5.72
C ARG A 303 -36.28 6.48 -6.28
#